data_AF-A0A923SZI3-F1
#
_entry.id   AF-A0A923SZI3-F1
#
_cell.length_a   1.000
_cell.length_b   1.000
_cell.length_c   1.000
_cell.angle_alpha   90.00
_cell.angle_beta   90.00
_cell.angle_gamma   90.00
#
_symmetry.space_group_name_H-M   'P 1'
#
loop_
_entity.id
_entity.type
_entity.pdbx_description
1 polymer ?
#
loop_
_entity_poly.entity_id
_entity_poly.type
_entity_poly.pdbx_seq_one_letter_code
_entity_poly.pdbx_strand_id
1 'polypeptide(L)'
;MPTVHSVTKPGTTLLLIASTAWMATGCIPSRFSGYEPSGQGTREAGYCVAGIKDNFRVGATHGVQVHWWASRDEQAGSILLDVNIDVPDAVTVQLGSPGLVLSSEHWSKPQPLPVAAITAPGPRELDPEAVLIGSSESSRGSYQLWYFPITRGVMSQTGIPAVPTFSAQLPPLLINGETWESAPVTFREYRRWGVYTCVQ
;
A
#
# COMPACT_ATOMS: atom_id res chain seq x y z
N MET A 1 41.60 -19.50 56.83
CA MET A 1 42.43 -20.59 56.27
C MET A 1 41.58 -21.87 56.30
N PRO A 2 41.55 -22.71 55.26
CA PRO A 2 42.63 -22.92 54.30
C PRO A 2 42.30 -22.59 52.84
N THR A 3 43.38 -22.19 52.19
CA THR A 3 43.70 -22.20 50.77
C THR A 3 43.64 -23.62 50.22
N VAL A 4 43.09 -23.83 49.02
CA VAL A 4 43.59 -24.85 48.10
C VAL A 4 43.69 -24.25 46.71
N HIS A 5 44.93 -24.07 46.29
CA HIS A 5 45.31 -23.76 44.93
C HIS A 5 45.13 -24.99 44.03
N SER A 6 44.50 -24.76 42.88
CA SER A 6 44.98 -25.14 41.54
C SER A 6 45.73 -26.47 41.40
N VAL A 7 45.08 -27.42 40.73
CA VAL A 7 45.77 -28.33 39.81
C VAL A 7 45.31 -27.99 38.39
N THR A 8 46.15 -27.23 37.69
CA THR A 8 46.10 -27.04 36.24
C THR A 8 46.64 -28.25 35.50
N LYS A 9 45.95 -28.63 34.40
CA LYS A 9 46.44 -28.93 33.03
C LYS A 9 45.72 -30.13 32.41
N PRO A 10 45.73 -30.31 31.08
CA PRO A 10 45.47 -29.33 30.02
C PRO A 10 44.55 -29.91 28.92
N GLY A 11 43.98 -29.05 28.07
CA GLY A 11 43.40 -29.48 26.80
C GLY A 11 41.87 -29.53 26.84
N THR A 12 41.21 -28.49 26.34
CA THR A 12 40.75 -28.49 24.94
C THR A 12 40.35 -27.05 24.60
N THR A 13 40.88 -26.64 23.45
CA THR A 13 40.68 -25.45 22.64
C THR A 13 39.27 -24.84 22.64
N LEU A 14 39.24 -23.51 22.75
CA LEU A 14 38.27 -22.50 22.28
C LEU A 14 36.78 -22.88 22.14
N LEU A 15 35.92 -22.04 22.72
CA LEU A 15 35.16 -21.09 21.88
C LEU A 15 34.72 -19.88 22.73
N LEU A 16 35.46 -18.78 22.57
CA LEU A 16 34.86 -17.45 22.74
C LEU A 16 33.68 -17.38 21.76
N ILE A 17 32.45 -17.43 22.25
CA ILE A 17 31.37 -16.75 21.53
C ILE A 17 31.57 -15.27 21.86
N ALA A 18 32.51 -14.69 21.12
CA ALA A 18 32.59 -13.28 20.93
C ALA A 18 31.22 -12.83 20.44
N SER A 19 30.54 -12.07 21.29
CA SER A 19 29.56 -11.06 20.94
C SER A 19 30.20 -10.11 19.91
N THR A 20 30.31 -10.60 18.69
CA THR A 20 30.42 -9.81 17.46
C THR A 20 28.96 -9.49 17.15
N ALA A 21 28.44 -8.30 17.44
CA ALA A 21 28.74 -7.09 16.68
C ALA A 21 28.90 -7.38 15.18
N TRP A 22 28.03 -8.20 14.61
CA TRP A 22 27.69 -8.13 13.19
C TRP A 22 26.80 -6.90 12.97
N MET A 23 27.35 -5.73 13.27
CA MET A 23 27.00 -4.50 12.53
C MET A 23 27.78 -4.58 11.21
N ALA A 24 27.47 -5.59 10.39
CA ALA A 24 27.89 -5.63 9.01
C ALA A 24 26.82 -4.85 8.24
N THR A 25 27.16 -3.62 7.86
CA THR A 25 26.65 -2.92 6.67
C THR A 25 25.41 -3.55 6.00
N GLY A 26 24.24 -2.97 6.25
CA GLY A 26 23.28 -2.68 5.18
C GLY A 26 21.91 -3.37 5.20
N CYS A 27 21.60 -4.28 6.14
CA CYS A 27 20.41 -5.12 6.03
C CYS A 27 19.79 -5.47 7.40
N ILE A 28 18.71 -4.80 7.81
CA ILE A 28 17.95 -5.13 9.04
C ILE A 28 16.79 -6.06 8.68
N PRO A 29 16.75 -7.33 9.15
CA PRO A 29 15.59 -8.18 8.93
C PRO A 29 14.36 -7.53 9.57
N SER A 30 13.37 -7.27 8.75
CA SER A 30 12.15 -6.57 9.14
C SER A 30 10.95 -7.40 8.74
N ARG A 31 9.93 -7.43 9.62
CA ARG A 31 8.66 -8.06 9.31
C ARG A 31 7.79 -7.03 8.60
N PHE A 32 7.40 -7.34 7.37
CA PHE A 32 6.48 -6.52 6.60
C PHE A 32 5.08 -7.14 6.67
N SER A 33 4.11 -6.32 7.04
CA SER A 33 2.69 -6.61 6.92
C SER A 33 2.11 -5.75 5.79
N GLY A 34 1.11 -6.29 5.11
CA GLY A 34 0.46 -5.61 4.01
C GLY A 34 -0.70 -6.43 3.47
N TYR A 35 -1.26 -6.01 2.36
CA TYR A 35 -2.34 -6.71 1.70
C TYR A 35 -1.95 -7.12 0.28
N GLU A 36 -2.10 -8.40 -0.03
CA GLU A 36 -1.88 -8.97 -1.35
C GLU A 36 -3.17 -8.81 -2.16
N PRO A 37 -3.16 -8.04 -3.26
CA PRO A 37 -4.34 -7.80 -4.08
C PRO A 37 -4.60 -8.92 -5.10
N SER A 38 -5.86 -9.12 -5.43
CA SER A 38 -6.35 -10.10 -6.40
C SER A 38 -7.69 -9.65 -7.00
N GLY A 39 -8.03 -10.15 -8.19
CA GLY A 39 -9.28 -9.78 -8.88
C GLY A 39 -9.09 -9.73 -10.39
N GLN A 40 -9.97 -8.98 -11.08
CA GLN A 40 -9.85 -8.72 -12.51
C GLN A 40 -8.85 -7.59 -12.76
N GLY A 41 -7.57 -7.95 -12.92
CA GLY A 41 -6.49 -7.00 -13.14
C GLY A 41 -5.13 -7.68 -13.13
N THR A 42 -4.08 -6.89 -13.18
CA THR A 42 -2.70 -7.36 -13.19
C THR A 42 -1.98 -6.88 -11.96
N ARG A 43 -1.40 -7.81 -11.21
CA ARG A 43 -0.48 -7.47 -10.13
C ARG A 43 0.85 -7.02 -10.71
N GLU A 44 1.26 -5.81 -10.37
CA GLU A 44 2.56 -5.25 -10.70
C GLU A 44 3.42 -5.29 -9.44
N ALA A 45 4.52 -6.05 -9.48
CA ALA A 45 5.47 -6.05 -8.38
C ALA A 45 6.20 -4.71 -8.34
N GLY A 46 5.96 -3.89 -7.30
CA GLY A 46 6.84 -2.79 -6.98
C GLY A 46 8.22 -3.33 -6.60
N TYR A 47 9.28 -2.79 -7.21
CA TYR A 47 10.66 -3.26 -7.06
C TYR A 47 11.14 -3.43 -5.62
N CYS A 48 12.02 -4.42 -5.45
CA CYS A 48 12.63 -4.89 -4.21
C CYS A 48 13.63 -3.90 -3.59
N VAL A 49 13.20 -2.94 -2.76
CA VAL A 49 13.98 -2.45 -1.61
C VAL A 49 13.01 -1.87 -0.57
N ALA A 50 13.00 -2.45 0.64
CA ALA A 50 12.19 -2.03 1.79
C ALA A 50 10.65 -2.03 1.59
N GLY A 51 10.05 -3.21 1.76
CA GLY A 51 8.61 -3.36 1.95
C GLY A 51 7.83 -3.56 0.65
N ILE A 52 7.34 -4.77 0.48
CA ILE A 52 6.50 -5.20 -0.64
C ILE A 52 5.36 -4.20 -0.82
N LYS A 53 5.35 -3.48 -1.94
CA LYS A 53 4.19 -2.73 -2.43
C LYS A 53 3.64 -3.47 -3.64
N ASP A 54 2.72 -4.40 -3.39
CA ASP A 54 2.00 -5.07 -4.47
C ASP A 54 0.99 -4.06 -5.04
N ASN A 55 1.34 -3.40 -6.15
CA ASN A 55 0.41 -2.55 -6.88
C ASN A 55 -0.50 -3.44 -7.73
N PHE A 56 -1.79 -3.14 -7.79
CA PHE A 56 -2.73 -3.87 -8.61
C PHE A 56 -3.36 -2.95 -9.63
N ARG A 57 -3.07 -3.19 -10.91
CA ARG A 57 -3.60 -2.40 -12.01
C ARG A 57 -4.86 -3.05 -12.58
N VAL A 58 -5.93 -2.28 -12.65
CA VAL A 58 -7.16 -2.59 -13.37
C VAL A 58 -7.24 -1.69 -14.59
N GLY A 59 -7.35 -2.27 -15.79
CA GLY A 59 -7.57 -1.52 -17.02
C GLY A 59 -9.07 -1.25 -17.22
N ALA A 60 -9.41 0.00 -17.51
CA ALA A 60 -10.74 0.42 -17.93
C ALA A 60 -10.78 0.72 -19.44
N THR A 61 -11.90 1.25 -19.94
CA THR A 61 -12.02 1.64 -21.35
C THR A 61 -11.14 2.85 -21.66
N HIS A 62 -10.87 3.10 -22.95
CA HIS A 62 -10.09 4.25 -23.42
C HIS A 62 -8.66 4.35 -22.85
N GLY A 63 -8.10 3.23 -22.37
CA GLY A 63 -6.73 3.17 -21.83
C GLY A 63 -6.58 3.71 -20.42
N VAL A 64 -7.67 4.08 -19.73
CA VAL A 64 -7.66 4.49 -18.33
C VAL A 64 -7.18 3.33 -17.45
N GLN A 65 -6.32 3.61 -16.47
CA GLN A 65 -5.79 2.61 -15.54
C GLN A 65 -6.10 3.01 -14.11
N VAL A 66 -6.57 2.06 -13.29
CA VAL A 66 -6.75 2.25 -11.86
C VAL A 66 -5.73 1.38 -11.12
N HIS A 67 -4.91 2.03 -10.32
CA HIS A 67 -3.88 1.42 -9.51
C HIS A 67 -4.33 1.36 -8.07
N TRP A 68 -4.24 0.19 -7.49
CA TRP A 68 -4.64 -0.07 -6.12
C TRP A 68 -3.48 -0.55 -5.28
N TRP A 69 -3.39 -0.03 -4.07
CA TRP A 69 -2.47 -0.51 -3.06
C TRP A 69 -3.14 -0.47 -1.69
N ALA A 70 -2.87 -1.46 -0.85
CA ALA A 70 -3.32 -1.44 0.53
C ALA A 70 -2.26 -1.96 1.49
N SER A 71 -2.27 -1.40 2.69
CA SER A 71 -1.46 -1.86 3.82
C SER A 71 -2.21 -1.65 5.13
N ARG A 72 -1.51 -1.90 6.23
CA ARG A 72 -2.01 -1.78 7.59
C ARG A 72 -1.27 -0.67 8.30
N ASP A 73 -2.02 0.24 8.91
CA ASP A 73 -1.49 1.12 9.93
C ASP A 73 -1.39 0.31 11.23
N GLU A 74 -0.18 -0.08 11.61
CA GLU A 74 0.04 -0.88 12.82
C GLU A 74 -0.20 -0.09 14.12
N GLN A 75 -0.11 1.25 14.07
CA GLN A 75 -0.38 2.09 15.24
C GLN A 75 -1.88 2.32 15.42
N ALA A 76 -2.57 2.70 14.35
CA ALA A 76 -4.01 2.96 14.39
C ALA A 76 -4.87 1.69 14.29
N GLY A 77 -4.31 0.57 13.85
CA GLY A 77 -5.04 -0.67 13.62
C GLY A 77 -6.03 -0.57 12.44
N SER A 78 -5.78 0.33 11.50
CA SER A 78 -6.68 0.62 10.37
C SER A 78 -6.07 0.25 9.02
N ILE A 79 -6.94 0.14 8.01
CA ILE A 79 -6.52 -0.04 6.62
C ILE A 79 -5.92 1.28 6.10
N LEU A 80 -4.78 1.19 5.44
CA LEU A 80 -4.25 2.21 4.54
C LEU A 80 -4.59 1.77 3.12
N LEU A 81 -5.22 2.63 2.33
CA LEU A 81 -5.64 2.33 0.97
C LEU A 81 -5.16 3.45 0.07
N ASP A 82 -4.56 3.13 -1.07
CA ASP A 82 -4.16 4.10 -2.06
C ASP A 82 -4.74 3.71 -3.41
N VAL A 83 -5.40 4.67 -4.04
CA VAL A 83 -6.05 4.50 -5.34
C VAL A 83 -5.58 5.64 -6.23
N ASN A 84 -4.89 5.29 -7.30
CA ASN A 84 -4.48 6.23 -8.34
C ASN A 84 -5.20 5.92 -9.64
N ILE A 85 -5.63 6.95 -10.35
CA ILE A 85 -6.30 6.86 -11.64
C ILE A 85 -5.41 7.56 -12.66
N ASP A 86 -4.91 6.81 -13.64
CA ASP A 86 -4.17 7.34 -14.77
C ASP A 86 -5.11 7.55 -15.95
N VAL A 87 -5.20 8.80 -16.40
CA VAL A 87 -6.09 9.26 -17.47
C VAL A 87 -5.25 9.63 -18.71
N PRO A 88 -5.40 8.89 -19.83
CA PRO A 88 -4.67 9.17 -21.07
C PRO A 88 -5.08 10.50 -21.72
N ASP A 89 -4.20 11.03 -22.58
CA ASP A 89 -4.48 12.25 -23.33
C ASP A 89 -5.83 12.20 -24.08
N ALA A 90 -6.51 13.34 -24.13
CA ALA A 90 -7.85 13.48 -24.70
C ALA A 90 -8.95 12.58 -24.09
N VAL A 91 -8.72 11.97 -22.91
CA VAL A 91 -9.73 11.23 -22.15
C VAL A 91 -10.17 12.06 -20.94
N THR A 92 -11.45 11.95 -20.59
CA THR A 92 -12.03 12.51 -19.37
C THR A 92 -12.58 11.40 -18.49
N VAL A 93 -12.45 11.55 -17.18
CA VAL A 93 -12.96 10.59 -16.18
C VAL A 93 -13.68 11.34 -15.07
N GLN A 94 -14.83 10.86 -14.64
CA GLN A 94 -15.52 11.35 -13.44
C GLN A 94 -15.93 10.17 -12.56
N LEU A 95 -15.88 10.32 -11.24
CA LEU A 95 -16.45 9.35 -10.31
C LEU A 95 -17.99 9.44 -10.37
N GLY A 96 -18.67 8.31 -10.56
CA GLY A 96 -20.13 8.25 -10.56
C GLY A 96 -20.77 8.51 -9.19
N SER A 97 -19.97 8.42 -8.11
CA SER A 97 -20.34 8.87 -6.77
C SER A 97 -19.09 9.26 -5.97
N PRO A 98 -19.19 10.11 -4.93
CA PRO A 98 -18.03 10.67 -4.22
C PRO A 98 -17.44 9.72 -3.16
N GLY A 99 -17.36 8.42 -3.46
CA GLY A 99 -16.94 7.43 -2.48
C GLY A 99 -16.88 6.03 -3.07
N LEU A 100 -16.05 5.21 -2.45
CA LEU A 100 -15.87 3.81 -2.78
C LEU A 100 -16.38 2.92 -1.63
N VAL A 101 -16.55 1.63 -1.88
CA VAL A 101 -17.14 0.71 -0.90
C VAL A 101 -16.13 -0.37 -0.53
N LEU A 102 -15.96 -0.59 0.77
CA LEU A 102 -15.19 -1.71 1.30
C LEU A 102 -16.14 -2.78 1.86
N SER A 103 -15.88 -4.04 1.59
CA SER A 103 -16.66 -5.17 2.12
C SER A 103 -15.75 -6.24 2.71
N SER A 104 -16.20 -6.90 3.78
CA SER A 104 -15.49 -8.02 4.42
C SER A 104 -16.50 -8.89 5.16
N GLU A 105 -16.24 -10.19 5.25
CA GLU A 105 -17.00 -11.13 6.10
C GLU A 105 -16.87 -10.79 7.59
N HIS A 106 -15.84 -10.02 7.97
CA HIS A 106 -15.63 -9.56 9.34
C HIS A 106 -16.48 -8.35 9.74
N TRP A 107 -17.22 -7.76 8.79
CA TRP A 107 -18.11 -6.63 9.04
C TRP A 107 -19.56 -7.05 8.80
N SER A 108 -20.49 -6.54 9.62
CA SER A 108 -21.92 -6.83 9.46
C SER A 108 -22.54 -6.21 8.20
N LYS A 109 -21.88 -5.22 7.61
CA LYS A 109 -22.28 -4.54 6.37
C LYS A 109 -21.06 -3.94 5.66
N PRO A 110 -21.16 -3.66 4.35
CA PRO A 110 -20.16 -2.87 3.65
C PRO A 110 -19.94 -1.50 4.30
N GLN A 111 -18.69 -1.06 4.30
CA GLN A 111 -18.24 0.23 4.83
C GLN A 111 -18.08 1.22 3.67
N PRO A 112 -18.89 2.29 3.61
CA PRO A 112 -18.63 3.35 2.65
C PRO A 112 -17.36 4.11 3.05
N LEU A 113 -16.54 4.44 2.06
CA LEU A 113 -15.35 5.26 2.22
C LEU A 113 -15.46 6.49 1.31
N PRO A 114 -15.92 7.63 1.84
CA PRO A 114 -16.02 8.86 1.08
C PRO A 114 -14.66 9.33 0.60
N VAL A 115 -14.59 9.81 -0.64
CA VAL A 115 -13.42 10.54 -1.14
C VAL A 115 -13.57 11.97 -0.64
N ALA A 116 -12.60 12.44 0.13
CA ALA A 116 -12.54 13.81 0.63
C ALA A 116 -11.91 14.78 -0.38
N ALA A 117 -10.91 14.31 -1.12
CA ALA A 117 -10.23 15.09 -2.15
C ALA A 117 -9.56 14.19 -3.18
N ILE A 118 -9.31 14.76 -4.36
CA ILE A 118 -8.50 14.15 -5.41
C ILE A 118 -7.28 15.05 -5.63
N THR A 119 -6.07 14.52 -5.45
CA THR A 119 -4.86 15.29 -5.80
C THR A 119 -4.43 14.96 -7.21
N ALA A 120 -4.22 15.99 -8.01
CA ALA A 120 -3.59 15.89 -9.32
C ALA A 120 -2.10 16.23 -9.19
N PRO A 121 -1.29 16.05 -10.24
CA PRO A 121 0.12 16.37 -10.19
C PRO A 121 0.36 17.88 -10.30
N GLY A 122 1.39 18.35 -9.59
CA GLY A 122 1.44 19.75 -9.15
C GLY A 122 0.53 19.94 -7.93
N PRO A 123 0.69 20.99 -7.10
CA PRO A 123 -0.05 21.14 -5.85
C PRO A 123 -1.53 21.52 -6.08
N ARG A 124 -2.29 20.63 -6.70
CA ARG A 124 -3.69 20.82 -7.12
C ARG A 124 -4.54 19.78 -6.39
N GLU A 125 -5.51 20.29 -5.66
CA GLU A 125 -6.57 19.51 -5.03
C GLU A 125 -7.87 19.78 -5.79
N LEU A 126 -8.60 18.72 -6.07
CA LEU A 126 -9.86 18.71 -6.82
C LEU A 126 -10.95 18.09 -5.95
N ASP A 127 -12.17 18.56 -6.14
CA ASP A 127 -13.34 17.96 -5.50
C ASP A 127 -13.59 16.53 -6.02
N PRO A 128 -14.19 15.64 -5.22
CA PRO A 128 -14.54 14.27 -5.63
C PRO A 128 -15.45 14.18 -6.87
N GLU A 129 -16.18 15.26 -7.17
CA GLU A 129 -17.10 15.36 -8.31
C GLU A 129 -16.41 15.93 -9.57
N ALA A 130 -15.14 16.33 -9.49
CA ALA A 130 -14.41 16.94 -10.58
C ALA A 130 -14.24 16.00 -11.78
N VAL A 131 -14.25 16.58 -12.98
CA VAL A 131 -13.86 15.90 -14.21
C VAL A 131 -12.34 15.88 -14.29
N LEU A 132 -11.76 14.69 -14.25
CA LEU A 132 -10.34 14.43 -14.41
C LEU A 132 -10.00 14.45 -15.89
N ILE A 133 -9.01 15.25 -16.28
CA ILE A 133 -8.63 15.43 -17.68
C ILE A 133 -7.27 14.79 -17.89
N GLY A 134 -7.18 13.89 -18.87
CA GLY A 134 -5.92 13.24 -19.17
C GLY A 134 -4.92 14.14 -19.88
N SER A 135 -3.69 13.64 -19.98
CA SER A 135 -2.58 14.37 -20.57
C SER A 135 -1.57 13.40 -21.16
N SER A 136 -0.92 13.79 -22.26
CA SER A 136 0.19 13.05 -22.86
C SER A 136 1.48 13.15 -22.04
N GLU A 137 1.60 14.16 -21.16
CA GLU A 137 2.65 14.18 -20.14
C GLU A 137 2.32 13.14 -19.06
N SER A 138 3.14 12.11 -18.93
CA SER A 138 2.94 10.94 -18.06
C SER A 138 2.66 11.30 -16.59
N SER A 139 3.21 12.43 -16.14
CA SER A 139 3.02 12.92 -14.78
C SER A 139 1.86 13.89 -14.63
N ARG A 140 1.00 14.17 -15.62
CA ARG A 140 -0.13 15.12 -15.48
C ARG A 140 -1.50 14.47 -15.54
N GLY A 141 -1.59 13.21 -15.96
CA GLY A 141 -2.83 12.44 -16.01
C GLY A 141 -3.06 11.54 -14.79
N SER A 142 -2.23 11.61 -13.75
CA SER A 142 -2.29 10.69 -12.60
C SER A 142 -2.94 11.35 -11.39
N TYR A 143 -4.05 10.79 -10.92
CA TYR A 143 -4.89 11.37 -9.88
C TYR A 143 -5.00 10.43 -8.68
N GLN A 144 -4.72 10.93 -7.48
CA GLN A 144 -4.74 10.13 -6.25
C GLN A 144 -5.97 10.47 -5.40
N LEU A 145 -6.66 9.44 -4.88
CA LEU A 145 -7.83 9.60 -4.01
C LEU A 145 -7.44 9.68 -2.52
N TRP A 146 -8.05 10.60 -1.79
CA TRP A 146 -7.87 10.81 -0.35
C TRP A 146 -9.20 10.69 0.41
N TYR A 147 -9.17 10.13 1.62
CA TYR A 147 -10.38 9.85 2.42
C TYR A 147 -10.46 10.64 3.73
N PHE A 148 -9.32 11.11 4.24
CA PHE A 148 -9.24 12.08 5.34
C PHE A 148 -8.56 13.37 4.87
N PRO A 149 -8.78 14.49 5.57
CA PRO A 149 -8.09 15.75 5.32
C PRO A 149 -6.57 15.56 5.30
N ILE A 150 -5.93 16.10 4.27
CA ILE A 150 -4.59 15.75 3.81
C ILE A 150 -3.52 16.06 4.87
N THR A 151 -2.71 15.04 5.20
CA THR A 151 -1.33 15.25 5.66
C THR A 151 -0.41 14.77 4.54
N ARG A 152 0.23 15.71 3.82
CA ARG A 152 1.07 15.39 2.66
C ARG A 152 2.16 14.37 3.03
N GLY A 153 2.34 13.35 2.19
CA GLY A 153 3.42 12.36 2.31
C GLY A 153 3.07 11.08 3.07
N VAL A 154 1.82 10.91 3.52
CA VAL A 154 1.34 9.68 4.18
C VAL A 154 0.37 8.96 3.24
N MET A 155 0.37 7.62 3.23
CA MET A 155 -0.67 6.82 2.56
C MET A 155 -2.06 7.29 2.98
N SER A 156 -3.06 7.29 2.09
CA SER A 156 -4.43 7.69 2.43
C SER A 156 -4.99 6.77 3.53
N GLN A 157 -5.13 7.32 4.74
CA GLN A 157 -5.76 6.64 5.86
C GLN A 157 -7.25 6.45 5.58
N THR A 158 -7.81 5.30 5.97
CA THR A 158 -9.24 5.03 5.77
C THR A 158 -10.06 5.09 7.07
N GLY A 159 -9.41 4.87 8.23
CA GLY A 159 -10.09 4.82 9.52
C GLY A 159 -10.96 3.58 9.71
N ILE A 160 -10.99 2.71 8.70
CA ILE A 160 -11.70 1.43 8.72
C ILE A 160 -10.78 0.40 9.39
N PRO A 161 -11.28 -0.37 10.38
CA PRO A 161 -10.47 -1.37 11.08
C PRO A 161 -9.81 -2.38 10.13
N ALA A 162 -8.54 -2.68 10.36
CA ALA A 162 -7.83 -3.71 9.62
C ALA A 162 -8.42 -5.10 9.88
N VAL A 163 -8.65 -5.86 8.81
CA VAL A 163 -9.19 -7.22 8.83
C VAL A 163 -8.33 -8.14 7.95
N PRO A 164 -8.33 -9.47 8.17
CA PRO A 164 -7.53 -10.40 7.39
C PRO A 164 -7.82 -10.40 5.89
N THR A 165 -9.06 -10.11 5.48
CA THR A 165 -9.45 -10.05 4.08
C THR A 165 -10.57 -9.03 3.89
N PHE A 166 -10.46 -8.19 2.88
CA PHE A 166 -11.51 -7.26 2.47
C PHE A 166 -11.46 -7.07 0.95
N SER A 167 -12.55 -6.58 0.38
CA SER A 167 -12.61 -6.13 -1.01
C SER A 167 -12.89 -4.63 -1.04
N ALA A 168 -12.30 -3.92 -1.99
CA ALA A 168 -12.61 -2.53 -2.28
C ALA A 168 -13.14 -2.40 -3.71
N GLN A 169 -14.13 -1.56 -3.92
CA GLN A 169 -14.74 -1.34 -5.22
C GLN A 169 -14.93 0.15 -5.44
N LEU A 170 -14.40 0.68 -6.55
CA LEU A 170 -14.68 2.04 -6.97
C LEU A 170 -16.16 2.17 -7.35
N PRO A 171 -16.73 3.37 -7.23
CA PRO A 171 -17.99 3.65 -7.91
C PRO A 171 -17.82 3.52 -9.43
N PRO A 172 -18.91 3.42 -10.20
CA PRO A 172 -18.83 3.48 -11.65
C PRO A 172 -18.04 4.71 -12.09
N LEU A 173 -17.16 4.55 -13.07
CA LEU A 173 -16.46 5.69 -13.68
C LEU A 173 -17.21 6.13 -14.93
N LEU A 174 -17.34 7.44 -15.13
CA LEU A 174 -17.82 8.02 -16.37
C LEU A 174 -16.60 8.39 -17.22
N ILE A 175 -16.26 7.56 -18.20
CA ILE A 175 -15.10 7.72 -19.07
C ILE A 175 -15.60 8.26 -20.41
N ASN A 176 -15.28 9.51 -20.74
CA ASN A 176 -15.86 10.21 -21.90
C ASN A 176 -17.40 10.15 -21.96
N GLY A 177 -18.05 10.13 -20.78
CA GLY A 177 -19.50 10.00 -20.65
C GLY A 177 -20.04 8.57 -20.71
N GLU A 178 -19.20 7.56 -20.98
CA GLU A 178 -19.58 6.15 -20.92
C GLU A 178 -19.36 5.57 -19.52
N THR A 179 -20.32 4.81 -19.02
CA THR A 179 -20.21 4.17 -17.71
C THR A 179 -19.32 2.92 -17.79
N TRP A 180 -18.28 2.87 -16.96
CA TRP A 180 -17.47 1.69 -16.71
C TRP A 180 -17.67 1.20 -15.27
N GLU A 181 -18.10 -0.04 -15.13
CA GLU A 181 -18.31 -0.68 -13.83
C GLU A 181 -17.00 -1.27 -13.31
N SER A 182 -16.56 -0.83 -12.14
CA SER A 182 -15.37 -1.36 -11.49
C SER A 182 -15.67 -2.72 -10.86
N ALA A 183 -14.91 -3.75 -11.22
CA ALA A 183 -14.91 -5.00 -10.48
C ALA A 183 -14.21 -4.82 -9.11
N PRO A 184 -14.66 -5.50 -8.05
CA PRO A 184 -14.01 -5.42 -6.75
C PRO A 184 -12.59 -5.99 -6.78
N VAL A 185 -11.67 -5.33 -6.08
CA VAL A 185 -10.31 -5.80 -5.81
C VAL A 185 -10.26 -6.38 -4.41
N THR A 186 -9.87 -7.64 -4.28
CA THR A 186 -9.80 -8.34 -3.00
C THR A 186 -8.37 -8.33 -2.48
N PHE A 187 -8.24 -7.92 -1.22
CA PHE A 187 -7.00 -7.73 -0.48
C PHE A 187 -6.93 -8.75 0.65
N ARG A 188 -5.84 -9.54 0.68
CA ARG A 188 -5.59 -10.52 1.75
C ARG A 188 -4.36 -10.15 2.55
N GLU A 189 -4.48 -10.09 3.88
CA GLU A 189 -3.36 -9.78 4.76
C GLU A 189 -2.24 -10.81 4.57
N TYR A 190 -1.01 -10.33 4.42
CA TYR A 190 0.19 -11.16 4.54
C TYR A 190 1.13 -10.60 5.59
N ARG A 191 1.99 -11.49 6.09
CA ARG A 191 3.15 -11.12 6.91
C ARG A 191 4.35 -11.86 6.37
N ARG A 192 5.32 -11.12 5.83
CA ARG A 192 6.52 -11.69 5.23
C ARG A 192 7.75 -11.11 5.92
N TRP A 193 8.76 -11.94 6.13
CA TRP A 193 10.09 -11.47 6.49
C TRP A 193 10.75 -10.91 5.24
N GLY A 194 11.35 -9.75 5.37
CA GLY A 194 12.20 -9.17 4.34
C GLY A 194 13.38 -8.47 4.98
N VAL A 195 14.14 -7.77 4.16
CA VAL A 195 15.32 -7.04 4.60
C VAL A 195 15.10 -5.57 4.30
N TYR A 196 15.18 -4.74 5.33
CA TYR A 196 15.23 -3.29 5.18
C TYR A 196 16.67 -2.92 4.87
N THR A 197 16.92 -2.31 3.70
CA THR A 197 18.25 -1.75 3.45
C THR A 197 18.30 -0.37 4.08
N CYS A 198 18.99 -0.24 5.20
CA CYS A 198 19.49 1.08 5.59
C CYS A 198 20.62 1.40 4.61
N VAL A 199 20.46 2.46 3.80
CA VAL A 199 21.54 2.97 2.97
C VAL A 199 22.70 3.42 3.87
N GLN A 200 23.90 3.15 3.38
CA GLN A 200 25.24 3.33 3.95
C GLN A 200 25.47 4.67 4.65
#